data_AF-A0A7S2XCX2-F1
#
_entry.id   AF-A0A7S2XCX2-F1
#
_cell.length_a   1.000
_cell.length_b   1.000
_cell.length_c   1.000
_cell.angle_alpha   90.00
_cell.angle_beta   90.00
_cell.angle_gamma   90.00
#
_symmetry.space_group_name_H-M   'P 1'
#
loop_
_entity.id
_entity.type
_entity.pdbx_description
1 polymer ?
#
loop_
_entity_poly.entity_id
_entity_poly.type
_entity_poly.pdbx_seq_one_letter_code
_entity_poly.pdbx_strand_id
1 'polypeptide(L)'
;RRKYYIFLGSIVTGVAVGLAGWHGTTFWWQAVYMVIGCGASAWANVAVDALVVERSQEKDALIAARLQAFTKCAYGFGMVLSDVVFGFVIDWYHPRVTYYIFAGFQIVTAFLALVFPNILALVFPN
;
A
#
# COMPACT_ATOMS: atom_id res chain seq x y z
N ARG A 1 0.71 -11.54 -13.16
CA ARG A 1 0.51 -12.37 -11.94
C ARG A 1 0.78 -11.57 -10.66
N ARG A 2 1.96 -10.94 -10.49
CA ARG A 2 2.30 -10.16 -9.28
C ARG A 2 1.35 -9.00 -8.95
N LYS A 3 0.72 -8.39 -9.97
CA LYS A 3 -0.35 -7.39 -9.82
C LYS A 3 -1.51 -7.87 -8.92
N TYR A 4 -1.89 -9.16 -9.00
CA TYR A 4 -2.96 -9.72 -8.17
C TYR A 4 -2.54 -9.88 -6.71
N TYR A 5 -1.27 -10.17 -6.43
CA TYR A 5 -0.75 -10.23 -5.06
C TYR A 5 -0.69 -8.84 -4.41
N ILE A 6 -0.32 -7.82 -5.19
CA ILE A 6 -0.36 -6.42 -4.74
C ILE A 6 -1.81 -6.03 -4.42
N PHE A 7 -2.74 -6.29 -5.35
CA PHE A 7 -4.17 -6.03 -5.15
C PHE A 7 -4.73 -6.73 -3.91
N LEU A 8 -4.51 -8.05 -3.79
CA LEU A 8 -5.02 -8.84 -2.69
C LEU A 8 -4.40 -8.41 -1.36
N GLY A 9 -3.08 -8.19 -1.32
CA GLY A 9 -2.39 -7.72 -0.13
C GLY A 9 -2.89 -6.35 0.33
N SER A 10 -3.10 -5.40 -0.59
CA SER A 10 -3.65 -4.08 -0.28
C SER A 10 -5.12 -4.13 0.19
N ILE A 11 -5.97 -4.99 -0.40
CA ILE A 11 -7.35 -5.17 0.08
C ILE A 11 -7.37 -5.78 1.47
N VAL A 12 -6.65 -6.88 1.67
CA VAL A 12 -6.61 -7.57 2.97
C VAL A 12 -6.07 -6.62 4.04
N THR A 13 -5.05 -5.83 3.72
CA THR A 13 -4.55 -4.78 4.62
C THR A 13 -5.64 -3.76 4.94
N GLY A 14 -6.30 -3.20 3.93
CA GLY A 14 -7.34 -2.19 4.12
C GLY A 14 -8.51 -2.69 4.97
N VAL A 15 -9.01 -3.91 4.67
CA VAL A 15 -10.10 -4.53 5.42
C VAL A 15 -9.68 -4.84 6.86
N ALA A 16 -8.50 -5.42 7.07
CA ALA A 16 -8.03 -5.75 8.41
C ALA A 16 -7.84 -4.48 9.26
N VAL A 17 -7.20 -3.43 8.72
CA VAL A 17 -7.02 -2.17 9.45
C VAL A 17 -8.36 -1.47 9.71
N GLY A 18 -9.31 -1.52 8.77
CA GLY A 18 -10.66 -1.00 8.98
C GLY A 18 -11.40 -1.74 10.09
N LEU A 19 -11.30 -3.06 10.14
CA LEU A 19 -11.86 -3.89 11.23
C LEU A 19 -11.19 -3.62 12.57
N ALA A 20 -9.89 -3.32 12.59
CA ALA A 20 -9.19 -2.90 13.80
C ALA A 20 -9.71 -1.55 14.34
N GLY A 21 -10.04 -0.60 13.45
CA GLY A 21 -10.70 0.65 13.82
C GLY A 21 -12.09 0.45 14.41
N TRP A 22 -12.85 -0.52 13.87
CA TRP A 22 -14.18 -0.89 14.36
C TRP A 22 -14.14 -1.58 15.73
N HIS A 23 -13.22 -2.53 15.92
CA HIS A 23 -13.07 -3.32 17.15
C HIS A 23 -12.11 -2.71 18.18
N GLY A 24 -11.82 -1.41 18.07
CA GLY A 24 -10.78 -0.72 18.86
C GLY A 24 -10.98 -0.70 20.39
N THR A 25 -12.02 -1.34 20.93
CA THR A 25 -12.21 -1.56 22.38
C THR A 25 -11.73 -2.92 22.87
N THR A 26 -11.53 -3.90 21.97
CA THR A 26 -11.14 -5.27 22.35
C THR A 26 -9.73 -5.55 21.88
N PHE A 27 -8.77 -5.51 22.82
CA PHE A 27 -7.34 -5.68 22.55
C PHE A 27 -7.04 -6.91 21.68
N TRP A 28 -7.64 -8.06 21.99
CA TRP A 28 -7.42 -9.31 21.26
C TRP A 28 -7.77 -9.20 19.77
N TRP A 29 -8.95 -8.68 19.43
CA TRP A 29 -9.37 -8.53 18.04
C TRP A 29 -8.51 -7.51 17.31
N GLN A 30 -8.18 -6.39 17.95
CA GLN A 30 -7.30 -5.39 17.38
C GLN A 30 -5.91 -5.96 17.05
N ALA A 31 -5.33 -6.75 17.95
CA ALA A 31 -4.04 -7.41 17.73
C ALA A 31 -4.09 -8.39 16.54
N VAL A 32 -5.13 -9.21 16.46
CA VAL A 32 -5.34 -10.16 15.34
C VAL A 32 -5.43 -9.41 14.01
N TYR A 33 -6.24 -8.36 13.93
CA TYR A 33 -6.38 -7.57 12.71
C TYR A 33 -5.10 -6.84 12.33
N MET A 34 -4.34 -6.33 13.30
CA MET A 34 -3.05 -5.69 13.04
C MET A 34 -2.03 -6.69 12.48
N VAL A 35 -1.93 -7.89 13.05
CA VAL A 35 -1.02 -8.94 12.55
C VAL A 35 -1.37 -9.32 11.10
N ILE A 36 -2.66 -9.53 10.81
CA ILE A 36 -3.14 -9.84 9.46
C ILE A 36 -2.84 -8.68 8.51
N GLY A 37 -3.15 -7.45 8.90
CA GLY A 37 -2.93 -6.26 8.09
C GLY A 37 -1.45 -6.01 7.79
N CYS A 38 -0.59 -6.08 8.80
CA CYS A 38 0.86 -5.95 8.63
C CYS A 38 1.45 -7.07 7.77
N GLY A 39 1.01 -8.32 7.97
CA GLY A 39 1.45 -9.45 7.16
C GLY A 39 1.06 -9.31 5.69
N ALA A 40 -0.18 -8.90 5.42
CA ALA A 40 -0.66 -8.64 4.06
C ALA A 40 0.07 -7.45 3.40
N SER A 41 0.35 -6.39 4.15
CA SER A 41 1.10 -5.23 3.67
C SER A 41 2.55 -5.59 3.34
N ALA A 42 3.23 -6.36 4.21
CA ALA A 42 4.59 -6.84 3.97
C ALA A 42 4.65 -7.70 2.70
N TRP A 43 3.67 -8.58 2.50
CA TRP A 43 3.57 -9.38 1.29
C TRP A 43 3.37 -8.53 0.03
N ALA A 44 2.49 -7.53 0.08
CA ALA A 44 2.29 -6.59 -1.01
C ALA A 44 3.58 -5.83 -1.36
N ASN A 45 4.32 -5.36 -0.36
CA ASN A 45 5.59 -4.63 -0.54
C ASN A 45 6.65 -5.50 -1.22
N VAL A 46 6.79 -6.76 -0.80
CA VAL A 46 7.70 -7.72 -1.45
C VAL A 46 7.29 -7.94 -2.92
N ALA A 47 6.00 -8.06 -3.20
CA ALA A 47 5.50 -8.22 -4.55
C ALA A 47 5.75 -6.98 -5.43
N VAL A 48 5.65 -5.76 -4.88
CA VAL A 48 5.98 -4.50 -5.56
C VAL A 48 7.47 -4.42 -5.87
N ASP A 49 8.33 -4.59 -4.86
CA ASP A 49 9.79 -4.49 -5.04
C ASP A 49 10.26 -5.52 -6.09
N ALA A 50 9.75 -6.74 -6.02
CA ALA A 50 10.11 -7.78 -6.96
C ALA A 50 9.56 -7.50 -8.38
N LEU A 51 8.40 -6.84 -8.52
CA LEU A 51 7.88 -6.37 -9.82
C LEU A 51 8.74 -5.23 -10.41
N VAL A 52 9.21 -4.30 -9.57
CA VAL A 52 10.10 -3.22 -10.00
C VAL A 52 11.42 -3.81 -10.52
N VAL A 53 11.99 -4.80 -9.83
CA VAL A 53 13.21 -5.48 -10.27
C VAL A 53 13.01 -6.18 -11.61
N GLU A 54 11.92 -6.96 -11.79
CA GLU A 54 11.60 -7.60 -13.07
C GLU A 54 11.52 -6.57 -14.21
N ARG A 55 10.80 -5.46 -14.01
CA ARG A 55 10.67 -4.40 -15.02
C ARG A 55 11.96 -3.63 -15.28
N SER A 56 12.84 -3.58 -14.29
CA SER A 56 14.14 -2.94 -14.41
C SER A 56 15.10 -3.80 -15.24
N GLN A 57 15.01 -5.13 -15.16
CA GLN A 57 15.84 -6.06 -15.94
C GLN A 57 15.45 -6.10 -17.43
N GLU A 58 14.19 -5.78 -17.74
CA GLU A 58 13.70 -5.65 -19.13
C GLU A 58 14.17 -4.36 -19.83
N LYS A 59 14.81 -3.43 -19.11
CA LYS A 59 15.24 -2.11 -19.63
C LYS A 59 16.73 -1.88 -19.44
N ASP A 60 17.28 -0.85 -20.11
CA ASP A 60 18.66 -0.43 -19.92
C ASP A 60 19.00 -0.18 -18.44
N ALA A 61 20.22 -0.56 -18.03
CA ALA A 61 20.68 -0.49 -16.64
C ALA A 61 20.51 0.91 -16.00
N LEU A 62 20.58 1.97 -16.81
CA LEU A 62 20.43 3.35 -16.35
C LEU A 62 18.96 3.72 -16.09
N ILE A 63 18.02 3.16 -16.87
CA ILE A 63 16.57 3.33 -16.68
C ILE A 63 16.13 2.50 -15.46
N ALA A 64 16.69 1.30 -15.30
CA ALA A 64 16.48 0.41 -14.16
C ALA A 64 16.80 1.11 -12.83
N ALA A 65 18.00 1.69 -12.73
CA ALA A 65 18.46 2.40 -11.53
C ALA A 65 17.57 3.61 -11.19
N ARG A 66 17.15 4.39 -12.19
CA ARG A 66 16.25 5.54 -12.00
C ARG A 66 14.87 5.12 -11.49
N LEU A 67 14.31 4.02 -12.02
CA LEU A 67 13.02 3.50 -11.59
C LEU A 67 13.06 3.07 -10.12
N GLN A 68 14.11 2.34 -9.73
CA GLN A 68 14.29 1.89 -8.35
C GLN A 68 14.48 3.07 -7.38
N ALA A 69 15.28 4.07 -7.77
CA ALA A 69 15.47 5.29 -6.99
C ALA A 69 14.16 6.06 -6.78
N PHE A 70 13.34 6.19 -7.84
CA PHE A 70 12.04 6.84 -7.75
C PHE A 70 11.09 6.11 -6.80
N THR A 71 11.01 4.78 -6.87
CA THR A 71 10.17 3.98 -5.97
C THR A 71 10.58 4.14 -4.51
N LYS A 72 11.89 4.11 -4.20
CA LYS A 72 12.36 4.31 -2.81
C LYS A 72 12.16 5.73 -2.32
N CYS A 73 12.31 6.74 -3.20
CA CYS A 73 12.00 8.13 -2.88
C CYS A 73 10.50 8.31 -2.56
N ALA A 74 9.61 7.75 -3.39
CA ALA A 74 8.18 7.78 -3.17
C ALA A 74 7.78 7.08 -1.87
N TYR A 75 8.42 5.96 -1.53
CA TYR A 75 8.21 5.27 -0.26
C TYR A 75 8.62 6.14 0.94
N GLY A 76 9.81 6.74 0.89
CA GLY A 76 10.29 7.63 1.95
C GLY A 76 9.39 8.86 2.15
N PHE A 77 9.00 9.52 1.06
CA PHE A 77 8.06 10.64 1.10
C PHE A 77 6.70 10.22 1.67
N GLY A 78 6.19 9.07 1.26
CA GLY A 78 4.94 8.51 1.75
C GLY A 78 4.95 8.25 3.26
N MET A 79 6.07 7.74 3.81
CA MET A 79 6.21 7.56 5.26
C MET A 79 6.16 8.89 6.01
N VAL A 80 6.95 9.89 5.60
CA VAL A 80 6.95 11.22 6.25
C VAL A 80 5.56 11.86 6.18
N LEU A 81 4.91 11.80 5.02
CA LEU A 81 3.57 12.34 4.86
C LEU A 81 2.55 11.62 5.75
N SER A 82 2.64 10.29 5.85
CA SER A 82 1.75 9.48 6.70
C SER A 82 1.93 9.82 8.18
N ASP A 83 3.17 9.97 8.66
CA ASP A 83 3.44 10.33 10.06
C ASP A 83 2.88 11.70 10.41
N VAL A 84 3.05 12.69 9.52
CA VAL A 84 2.51 14.05 9.73
C VAL A 84 0.98 14.02 9.73
N VAL A 85 0.36 13.37 8.75
CA VAL A 85 -1.10 13.31 8.62
C VAL A 85 -1.72 12.54 9.78
N PHE A 86 -1.20 11.37 10.13
CA PHE A 86 -1.74 10.56 11.20
C PHE A 86 -1.49 11.16 12.58
N GLY A 87 -0.32 11.79 12.81
CA GLY A 87 -0.06 12.56 14.03
C GLY A 87 -1.11 13.65 14.23
N PHE A 88 -1.37 14.45 13.19
CA PHE A 88 -2.39 15.50 13.25
C PHE A 88 -3.81 14.95 13.49
N VAL A 89 -4.19 13.85 12.84
CA VAL A 89 -5.53 13.25 13.00
C VAL A 89 -5.73 12.65 14.40
N ILE A 90 -4.68 12.08 15.00
CA ILE A 90 -4.71 11.55 16.37
C ILE A 90 -4.92 12.69 17.36
N ASP A 91 -4.16 13.79 17.21
CA ASP A 91 -4.17 14.90 18.15
C ASP A 91 -5.46 15.74 18.07
N TRP A 92 -6.00 15.94 16.86
CA TRP A 92 -7.10 16.89 16.62
C TRP A 92 -8.49 16.26 16.40
N TYR A 93 -8.59 14.94 16.21
CA TYR A 93 -9.85 14.29 15.84
C TYR A 93 -10.19 13.09 16.71
N HIS A 94 -9.71 11.91 16.35
CA HIS A 94 -9.97 10.68 17.08
C HIS A 94 -9.05 9.56 16.58
N PRO A 95 -8.45 8.74 17.47
CA PRO A 95 -7.54 7.65 17.08
C PRO A 95 -8.16 6.59 16.16
N ARG A 96 -9.50 6.48 16.13
CA ARG A 96 -10.18 5.56 15.19
C ARG A 96 -10.18 6.05 13.75
N VAL A 97 -10.13 7.36 13.54
CA VAL A 97 -10.19 7.96 12.20
C VAL A 97 -8.92 7.68 11.42
N THR A 98 -7.76 7.59 12.06
CA THR A 98 -6.52 7.18 11.39
C THR A 98 -6.60 5.79 10.79
N TYR A 99 -7.22 4.83 11.50
CA TYR A 99 -7.43 3.48 10.95
C TYR A 99 -8.29 3.50 9.69
N TYR A 100 -9.36 4.30 9.66
CA TYR A 100 -10.23 4.40 8.48
C TYR A 100 -9.58 5.13 7.32
N ILE A 101 -8.81 6.19 7.58
CA ILE A 101 -8.04 6.89 6.54
C ILE A 101 -7.00 5.93 5.95
N PHE A 102 -6.26 5.20 6.78
CA PHE A 102 -5.29 4.21 6.31
C PHE A 102 -5.96 3.10 5.51
N ALA A 103 -7.07 2.55 6.00
CA ALA A 103 -7.84 1.53 5.31
C ALA A 103 -8.32 2.00 3.93
N GLY A 104 -8.86 3.23 3.88
CA GLY A 104 -9.29 3.86 2.63
C GLY A 104 -8.14 4.02 1.65
N PHE A 105 -6.98 4.51 2.11
CA PHE A 105 -5.79 4.66 1.27
C PHE A 105 -5.32 3.32 0.68
N GLN A 106 -5.34 2.25 1.47
CA GLN A 106 -4.97 0.91 1.00
C GLN A 106 -5.96 0.37 -0.04
N ILE A 107 -7.26 0.59 0.15
CA ILE A 107 -8.30 0.18 -0.83
C ILE A 107 -8.16 0.98 -2.12
N VAL A 108 -7.91 2.28 -2.05
CA VAL A 108 -7.63 3.12 -3.23
C VAL A 108 -6.39 2.61 -3.95
N THR A 109 -5.31 2.30 -3.21
CA THR A 109 -4.08 1.74 -3.78
C THR A 109 -4.34 0.40 -4.49
N ALA A 110 -5.16 -0.47 -3.90
CA ALA A 110 -5.57 -1.72 -4.54
C ALA A 110 -6.32 -1.45 -5.86
N PHE A 111 -7.28 -0.52 -5.84
CA PHE A 111 -8.02 -0.16 -7.05
C PHE A 111 -7.11 0.40 -8.14
N LEU A 112 -6.18 1.29 -7.79
CA LEU A 112 -5.17 1.84 -8.70
C LEU A 112 -4.29 0.74 -9.28
N ALA A 113 -3.86 -0.23 -8.47
CA ALA A 113 -3.06 -1.38 -8.93
C ALA A 113 -3.80 -2.27 -9.94
N LEU A 114 -5.14 -2.26 -9.94
CA LEU A 114 -5.95 -2.99 -10.91
C LEU A 114 -6.24 -2.15 -12.17
N VAL A 115 -6.53 -0.86 -12.00
CA VAL A 115 -6.99 0.03 -13.08
C VAL A 115 -5.84 0.58 -13.93
N PHE A 116 -4.78 1.11 -13.32
CA PHE A 116 -3.69 1.76 -14.06
C PHE A 116 -2.97 0.85 -15.07
N PRO A 117 -2.69 -0.42 -14.77
CA PRO A 117 -2.04 -1.28 -15.75
C PRO A 117 -2.92 -1.59 -16.96
N ASN A 118 -4.25 -1.55 -16.81
CA ASN A 118 -5.19 -1.77 -17.91
C ASN A 118 -5.35 -0.49 -18.74
N ILE A 119 -5.39 0.68 -18.10
CA ILE A 119 -5.41 1.98 -18.80
C ILE A 119 -4.13 2.19 -19.60
N LEU A 120 -2.96 1.90 -19.02
CA LEU A 120 -1.68 2.03 -19.74
C LEU A 120 -1.59 1.07 -20.95
N ALA A 121 -2.17 -0.13 -20.84
CA ALA A 121 -2.23 -1.07 -21.96
C ALA A 121 -3.22 -0.66 -23.07
N LEU A 122 -4.26 0.12 -22.71
CA LEU A 122 -5.23 0.69 -23.65
C LEU A 122 -4.72 1.96 -24.35
N VAL A 123 -3.93 2.77 -23.64
CA VAL A 123 -3.42 4.06 -24.14
C VAL A 123 -2.09 3.92 -24.89
N PHE A 124 -1.28 2.93 -24.52
CA PHE A 124 -0.06 2.55 -25.24
C PHE A 124 -0.17 1.09 -25.68
N PRO A 125 -1.03 0.78 -26.67
CA PRO A 125 -0.95 -0.49 -27.35
C PRO A 125 0.37 -0.49 -28.10
N ASN A 126 1.23 -1.47 -27.84
CA ASN A 126 2.35 -1.74 -28.74
C ASN A 126 1.83 -1.99 -30.16
#